data_AF-A0ABD6DDJ8-F1
#
_entry.id   AF-A0ABD6DDJ8-F1
#
_cell.length_a   1.000
_cell.length_b   1.000
_cell.length_c   1.000
_cell.angle_alpha   90.00
_cell.angle_beta   90.00
_cell.angle_gamma   90.00
#
_symmetry.space_group_name_H-M   'P 1'
#
loop_
_entity.id
_entity.type
_entity.pdbx_description
1 polymer ?
#
loop_
_entity_poly.entity_id
_entity_poly.type
_entity_poly.pdbx_seq_one_letter_code
_entity_poly.pdbx_strand_id
1 'polypeptide(L)'
;MIDTENPTEEQQPQSNIPECTLPETVSGWTSRTTKPGNILEYWRKGSTHIACSFEQLVARQRGDGDITLVKRCYNQYRHLLNTQSISQHEPSNFDWICDRAKEQMERYPGIEPFTEPPTFPTGVGEWDAVSLPKEQPIGLAKWELGLGRAELFCEETEIISHYSHTRRPHTISYRELDTESTTIAKGVSKTMAYEIAVNTLESLPRPVSEMGETKSELQEIKGIGPAKSRDLILLGVTSREQLREHIQSENSPINHHHSKAVSKLLTETIEDDLTATDQSK
;
A
#
# COMPACT_ATOMS: atom_id res chain seq x y z
N MET A 1 -22.85 -36.76 2.25
CA MET A 1 -22.53 -35.92 3.42
C MET A 1 -21.02 -35.87 3.47
N ILE A 2 -20.44 -34.74 3.11
CA ILE A 2 -18.99 -34.52 3.16
C ILE A 2 -18.79 -33.72 4.44
N ASP A 3 -18.21 -34.36 5.45
CA ASP A 3 -17.80 -33.69 6.68
C ASP A 3 -16.64 -32.76 6.33
N THR A 4 -16.93 -31.47 6.29
CA THR A 4 -15.91 -30.43 6.20
C THR A 4 -15.38 -30.22 7.61
N GLU A 5 -14.30 -30.93 7.96
CA GLU A 5 -13.49 -30.57 9.13
C GLU A 5 -12.94 -29.16 8.88
N ASN A 6 -13.50 -28.18 9.58
CA ASN A 6 -12.85 -26.89 9.77
C ASN A 6 -11.49 -27.15 10.42
N PRO A 7 -10.37 -26.58 9.93
CA PRO A 7 -9.14 -26.60 10.68
C PRO A 7 -9.37 -25.76 11.93
N THR A 8 -9.53 -26.45 13.06
CA THR A 8 -9.51 -25.85 14.39
C THR A 8 -8.19 -25.09 14.51
N GLU A 9 -8.24 -23.76 14.63
CA GLU A 9 -7.08 -22.99 15.09
C GLU A 9 -6.68 -23.57 16.45
N GLU A 10 -5.59 -24.35 16.49
CA GLU A 10 -4.98 -24.76 17.74
C GLU A 10 -4.56 -23.50 18.50
N GLN A 11 -5.41 -23.06 19.42
CA GLN A 11 -5.02 -22.12 20.46
C GLN A 11 -3.94 -22.81 21.30
N GLN A 12 -2.68 -22.50 21.00
CA GLN A 12 -1.57 -22.89 21.86
C GLN A 12 -1.80 -22.28 23.26
N PRO A 13 -1.70 -23.08 24.34
CA PRO A 13 -1.93 -22.58 25.68
C PRO A 13 -0.86 -21.55 26.05
N GLN A 14 -1.27 -20.29 26.26
CA GLN A 14 -0.42 -19.19 26.76
C GLN A 14 0.04 -19.37 28.23
N SER A 15 -0.02 -20.58 28.79
CA SER A 15 -0.24 -20.76 30.24
C SER A 15 0.98 -20.56 31.14
N ASN A 16 2.20 -20.34 30.61
CA ASN A 16 3.43 -20.29 31.42
C ASN A 16 4.32 -19.05 31.18
N ILE A 17 3.83 -17.99 30.55
CA ILE A 17 4.62 -16.78 30.26
C ILE A 17 4.28 -15.70 31.31
N PRO A 18 5.28 -15.12 32.01
CA PRO A 18 5.03 -14.05 32.97
C PRO A 18 4.36 -12.82 32.33
N GLU A 19 3.66 -12.01 33.12
CA GLU A 19 3.06 -10.76 32.65
C GLU A 19 4.14 -9.75 32.25
N CYS A 20 3.95 -9.07 31.11
CA CYS A 20 4.86 -8.04 30.65
C CYS A 20 4.79 -6.81 31.56
N THR A 21 5.92 -6.42 32.16
CA THR A 21 6.00 -5.27 33.09
C THR A 21 6.24 -3.93 32.40
N LEU A 22 6.39 -3.91 31.07
CA LEU A 22 6.63 -2.69 30.32
C LEU A 22 5.36 -1.82 30.26
N PRO A 23 5.49 -0.48 30.39
CA PRO A 23 4.35 0.42 30.31
C PRO A 23 3.77 0.48 28.90
N GLU A 24 2.54 0.99 28.76
CA GLU A 24 1.87 1.14 27.46
C GLU A 24 2.66 1.99 26.46
N THR A 25 3.49 2.92 26.93
CA THR A 25 4.35 3.73 26.06
C THR A 25 5.79 3.71 26.57
N VAL A 26 6.74 3.45 25.66
CA VAL A 26 8.18 3.46 25.93
C VAL A 26 8.89 4.25 24.84
N SER A 27 9.49 5.38 25.17
CA SER A 27 10.33 6.16 24.24
C SER A 27 9.65 6.45 22.88
N GLY A 28 8.36 6.81 22.91
CA GLY A 28 7.56 7.10 21.70
C GLY A 28 7.04 5.87 20.96
N TRP A 29 7.28 4.65 21.47
CA TRP A 29 6.61 3.44 21.03
C TRP A 29 5.36 3.19 21.85
N THR A 30 4.29 2.74 21.22
CA THR A 30 3.00 2.48 21.87
C THR A 30 2.64 1.01 21.78
N SER A 31 2.25 0.43 22.90
CA SER A 31 1.77 -0.94 23.02
C SER A 31 0.41 -1.06 22.33
N ARG A 32 0.27 -2.02 21.42
CA ARG A 32 -1.01 -2.33 20.76
C ARG A 32 -1.02 -3.74 20.23
N THR A 33 -1.81 -4.60 20.87
CA THR A 33 -1.98 -6.00 20.45
C THR A 33 -2.89 -6.09 19.23
N THR A 34 -2.33 -6.49 18.09
CA THR A 34 -3.06 -6.62 16.82
C THR A 34 -3.38 -8.06 16.43
N LYS A 35 -2.79 -9.04 17.12
CA LYS A 35 -3.07 -10.47 16.89
C LYS A 35 -3.10 -11.26 18.20
N PRO A 36 -4.04 -12.22 18.34
CA PRO A 36 -3.95 -13.25 19.38
C PRO A 36 -2.59 -13.95 19.35
N GLY A 37 -2.04 -14.27 20.51
CA GLY A 37 -0.74 -14.95 20.64
C GLY A 37 0.50 -14.05 20.61
N ASN A 38 0.36 -12.73 20.39
CA ASN A 38 1.45 -11.80 20.66
C ASN A 38 1.56 -11.60 22.17
N ILE A 39 2.77 -11.81 22.70
CA ILE A 39 3.04 -11.69 24.15
C ILE A 39 3.36 -10.22 24.48
N LEU A 40 4.13 -9.57 23.60
CA LEU A 40 4.44 -8.15 23.64
C LEU A 40 4.33 -7.60 22.21
N GLU A 41 3.77 -6.40 22.05
CA GLU A 41 3.65 -5.75 20.75
C GLU A 41 3.65 -4.23 20.89
N TYR A 42 4.71 -3.60 20.39
CA TYR A 42 4.87 -2.15 20.34
C TYR A 42 4.99 -1.67 18.91
N TRP A 43 4.46 -0.49 18.65
CA TRP A 43 4.47 0.15 17.35
C TRP A 43 5.01 1.57 17.45
N ARG A 44 5.64 2.02 16.37
CA ARG A 44 5.92 3.44 16.15
C ARG A 44 5.79 3.78 14.68
N LYS A 45 5.62 5.08 14.40
CA LYS A 45 5.85 5.59 13.04
C LYS A 45 7.32 5.37 12.68
N GLY A 46 7.55 4.87 11.49
CA GLY A 46 8.88 4.65 10.94
C GLY A 46 9.57 5.97 10.61
N SER A 47 10.83 5.88 10.19
CA SER A 47 11.58 7.03 9.67
C SER A 47 11.77 6.84 8.17
N THR A 48 11.64 7.94 7.41
CA THR A 48 11.95 7.98 5.98
C THR A 48 13.39 7.54 5.68
N HIS A 49 14.31 7.66 6.65
CA HIS A 49 15.69 7.17 6.53
C HIS A 49 15.83 5.63 6.62
N ILE A 50 14.84 4.92 7.17
CA ILE A 50 14.89 3.46 7.43
C ILE A 50 14.00 2.70 6.41
N ALA A 51 13.57 3.37 5.33
CA ALA A 51 12.79 2.81 4.23
C ALA A 51 11.53 2.03 4.67
N CYS A 52 10.90 2.44 5.78
CA CYS A 52 9.60 1.91 6.20
C CYS A 52 8.76 3.01 6.85
N SER A 53 7.45 2.92 6.64
CA SER A 53 6.47 3.89 7.16
C SER A 53 6.13 3.61 8.62
N PHE A 54 6.23 2.34 9.05
CA PHE A 54 5.94 1.91 10.41
C PHE A 54 6.88 0.80 10.85
N GLU A 55 7.21 0.79 12.14
CA GLU A 55 7.94 -0.29 12.76
C GLU A 55 7.09 -0.96 13.84
N GLN A 56 7.28 -2.27 13.99
CA GLN A 56 6.66 -3.09 15.01
C GLN A 56 7.76 -3.87 15.73
N LEU A 57 7.73 -3.87 17.05
CA LEU A 57 8.52 -4.73 17.89
C LEU A 57 7.57 -5.74 18.54
N VAL A 58 7.75 -7.03 18.29
CA VAL A 58 6.79 -8.05 18.72
C VAL A 58 7.52 -9.28 19.26
N ALA A 59 7.04 -9.78 20.41
CA ALA A 59 7.46 -11.06 20.98
C ALA A 59 6.35 -12.09 20.80
N ARG A 60 6.72 -13.30 20.36
CA ARG A 60 5.78 -14.41 20.14
C ARG A 60 6.41 -15.72 20.56
N GLN A 61 5.58 -16.63 21.06
CA GLN A 61 5.99 -18.01 21.25
C GLN A 61 6.00 -18.73 19.90
N ARG A 62 7.04 -19.54 19.67
CA ARG A 62 7.21 -20.39 18.51
C ARG A 62 6.67 -21.80 18.78
N GLY A 63 6.58 -22.61 17.74
CA GLY A 63 6.16 -24.01 17.86
C GLY A 63 7.09 -24.89 18.70
N ASP A 64 8.36 -24.49 18.86
CA ASP A 64 9.34 -25.13 19.74
C ASP A 64 9.24 -24.67 21.21
N GLY A 65 8.32 -23.74 21.53
CA GLY A 65 8.07 -23.24 22.88
C GLY A 65 8.87 -22.00 23.26
N ASP A 66 9.90 -21.63 22.50
CA ASP A 66 10.70 -20.43 22.75
C ASP A 66 9.96 -19.15 22.41
N ILE A 67 10.29 -18.07 23.11
CA ILE A 67 9.84 -16.72 22.81
C ILE A 67 10.89 -16.06 21.91
N THR A 68 10.44 -15.55 20.76
CA THR A 68 11.29 -14.78 19.84
C THR A 68 10.84 -13.33 19.82
N LEU A 69 11.79 -12.41 20.00
CA LEU A 69 11.61 -10.97 19.81
C LEU A 69 12.07 -10.58 18.41
N VAL A 70 11.17 -10.01 17.63
CA VAL A 70 11.47 -9.56 16.27
C VAL A 70 11.09 -8.11 16.06
N LYS A 71 11.91 -7.40 15.28
CA LYS A 71 11.54 -6.10 14.69
C LYS A 71 11.01 -6.33 13.28
N ARG A 72 9.88 -5.73 12.95
CA ARG A 72 9.27 -5.75 11.63
C ARG A 72 9.12 -4.33 11.10
N CYS A 73 9.36 -4.19 9.81
CA CYS A 73 9.22 -2.93 9.09
C CYS A 73 8.08 -3.07 8.10
N TYR A 74 7.14 -2.12 8.11
CA TYR A 74 5.98 -2.11 7.23
C TYR A 74 5.94 -0.82 6.40
N ASN A 75 5.38 -0.91 5.20
CA ASN A 75 4.95 0.27 4.45
C ASN A 75 3.59 0.79 4.98
N GLN A 76 3.10 1.87 4.38
CA GLN A 76 1.83 2.53 4.73
C GLN A 76 0.58 1.64 4.53
N TYR A 77 0.68 0.57 3.74
CA TYR A 77 -0.42 -0.37 3.48
C TYR A 77 -0.29 -1.67 4.29
N ARG A 78 0.54 -1.67 5.34
CA ARG A 78 0.80 -2.83 6.21
C ARG A 78 1.47 -4.01 5.49
N HIS A 79 2.15 -3.77 4.37
CA HIS A 79 3.00 -4.80 3.75
C HIS A 79 4.32 -4.90 4.49
N LEU A 80 4.67 -6.12 4.89
CA LEU A 80 5.93 -6.42 5.55
C LEU A 80 7.07 -6.25 4.54
N LEU A 81 7.99 -5.32 4.83
CA LEU A 81 9.17 -5.04 4.02
C LEU A 81 10.39 -5.83 4.51
N ASN A 82 10.53 -5.93 5.84
CA ASN A 82 11.67 -6.62 6.47
C ASN A 82 11.27 -7.18 7.85
N THR A 83 11.93 -8.26 8.25
CA THR A 83 11.92 -8.79 9.62
C THR A 83 13.34 -9.03 10.08
N GLN A 84 13.67 -8.51 11.26
CA GLN A 84 14.94 -8.73 11.94
C GLN A 84 14.68 -9.47 13.25
N SER A 85 15.32 -10.63 13.43
CA SER A 85 15.35 -11.30 14.72
C SER A 85 16.30 -10.54 15.65
N ILE A 86 15.83 -10.19 16.84
CA ILE A 86 16.63 -9.51 17.87
C ILE A 86 17.16 -10.55 18.85
N SER A 87 16.27 -11.41 19.35
CA SER A 87 16.62 -12.44 20.31
C SER A 87 15.61 -13.59 20.32
N GLN A 88 16.04 -14.72 20.86
CA GLN A 88 15.23 -15.91 21.09
C GLN A 88 15.65 -16.53 22.41
N HIS A 89 14.70 -16.79 23.30
CA HIS A 89 14.93 -17.40 24.60
C HIS A 89 13.73 -18.22 25.07
N GLU A 90 13.98 -19.15 25.98
CA GLU A 90 12.94 -19.89 26.70
C GLU A 90 12.02 -18.95 27.51
N PRO A 91 10.75 -19.34 27.75
CA PRO A 91 9.79 -18.54 28.51
C PRO A 91 10.24 -18.10 29.92
N SER A 92 11.11 -18.89 30.56
CA SER A 92 11.70 -18.59 31.87
C SER A 92 12.53 -17.30 31.88
N ASN A 93 13.02 -16.85 30.72
CA ASN A 93 13.82 -15.64 30.56
C ASN A 93 13.01 -14.48 29.96
N PHE A 94 11.69 -14.47 30.12
CA PHE A 94 10.84 -13.45 29.52
C PHE A 94 11.16 -12.02 29.99
N ASP A 95 11.54 -11.83 31.27
CA ASP A 95 11.97 -10.51 31.78
C ASP A 95 13.16 -9.95 30.99
N TRP A 96 14.10 -10.81 30.60
CA TRP A 96 15.24 -10.41 29.76
C TRP A 96 14.78 -9.99 28.35
N ILE A 97 13.72 -10.61 27.82
CA ILE A 97 13.11 -10.21 26.55
C ILE A 97 12.46 -8.83 26.69
N CYS A 98 11.78 -8.54 27.81
CA CYS A 98 11.24 -7.22 28.11
C CYS A 98 12.36 -6.17 28.20
N ASP A 99 13.46 -6.47 28.89
CA ASP A 99 14.61 -5.56 28.99
C ASP A 99 15.22 -5.29 27.60
N ARG A 100 15.42 -6.33 26.78
CA ARG A 100 15.89 -6.14 25.40
C ARG A 100 14.92 -5.35 24.53
N ALA A 101 13.62 -5.55 24.70
CA ALA A 101 12.63 -4.76 23.98
C ALA A 101 12.71 -3.29 24.37
N LYS A 102 12.84 -3.00 25.67
CA LYS A 102 13.02 -1.65 26.20
C LYS A 102 14.29 -0.98 25.68
N GLU A 103 15.43 -1.67 25.76
CA GLU A 103 16.70 -1.17 25.21
C GLU A 103 16.60 -0.84 23.72
N GLN A 104 15.91 -1.69 22.94
CA GLN A 104 15.71 -1.47 21.52
C GLN A 104 14.85 -0.22 21.25
N MET A 105 13.78 -0.03 22.03
CA MET A 105 12.90 1.14 21.92
C MET A 105 13.61 2.43 22.35
N GLU A 106 14.43 2.39 23.40
CA GLU A 106 15.24 3.51 23.86
C GLU A 106 16.36 3.88 22.87
N ARG A 107 16.98 2.89 22.24
CA ARG A 107 18.01 3.10 21.20
C ARG A 107 17.44 3.73 19.93
N TYR A 108 16.18 3.41 19.59
CA TYR A 108 15.50 3.90 18.39
C TYR A 108 14.13 4.47 18.75
N PRO A 109 14.07 5.66 19.38
CA PRO A 109 12.82 6.22 19.87
C PRO A 109 11.87 6.61 18.73
N GLY A 110 10.56 6.60 19.01
CA GLY A 110 9.55 7.23 18.15
C GLY A 110 9.68 8.75 18.21
N ILE A 111 9.79 9.40 17.05
CA ILE A 111 9.92 10.87 16.95
C ILE A 111 8.53 11.51 16.85
N GLU A 112 7.62 10.85 16.15
CA GLU A 112 6.25 11.31 15.94
C GLU A 112 5.26 10.47 16.74
N PRO A 113 4.15 11.07 17.19
CA PRO A 113 3.11 10.34 17.89
C PRO A 113 2.55 9.23 17.00
N PHE A 114 2.56 8.00 17.53
CA PHE A 114 1.89 6.88 16.92
C PHE A 114 0.40 6.89 17.31
N THR A 115 -0.48 6.90 16.31
CA THR A 115 -1.93 6.81 16.52
C THR A 115 -2.40 5.37 16.34
N GLU A 116 -2.13 4.79 15.19
CA GLU A 116 -2.56 3.44 14.86
C GLU A 116 -1.64 2.71 13.87
N PRO A 117 -1.66 1.36 13.89
CA PRO A 117 -0.92 0.58 12.92
C PRO A 117 -1.46 0.86 11.51
N PRO A 118 -0.62 0.77 10.48
CA PRO A 118 -1.10 0.87 9.11
C PRO A 118 -2.12 -0.23 8.85
N THR A 119 -3.16 0.08 8.09
CA THR A 119 -4.16 -0.86 7.62
C THR A 119 -4.12 -0.94 6.11
N PHE A 120 -4.66 -2.04 5.59
CA PHE A 120 -4.94 -2.12 4.17
C PHE A 120 -6.06 -1.13 3.85
N PRO A 121 -5.99 -0.36 2.75
CA PRO A 121 -7.01 0.63 2.41
C PRO A 121 -8.28 -0.06 1.94
N THR A 122 -9.20 -0.34 2.87
CA THR A 122 -10.49 -1.00 2.58
C THR A 122 -11.52 -0.04 1.99
N GLY A 123 -11.36 1.27 2.17
CA GLY A 123 -12.15 2.30 1.53
C GLY A 123 -11.24 3.43 1.06
N VAL A 124 -11.42 3.87 -0.20
CA VAL A 124 -10.66 4.97 -0.81
C VAL A 124 -11.62 5.85 -1.59
N GLY A 125 -11.99 7.02 -1.03
CA GLY A 125 -13.05 7.84 -1.59
C GLY A 125 -14.37 7.06 -1.62
N GLU A 126 -14.98 6.97 -2.81
CA GLU A 126 -16.23 6.23 -3.05
C GLU A 126 -16.01 4.72 -3.33
N TRP A 127 -14.75 4.25 -3.31
CA TRP A 127 -14.40 2.87 -3.63
C TRP A 127 -14.28 1.99 -2.40
N ASP A 128 -14.83 0.79 -2.49
CA ASP A 128 -14.77 -0.22 -1.42
C ASP A 128 -13.95 -1.43 -1.86
N ALA A 129 -13.07 -1.93 -0.97
CA ALA A 129 -12.35 -3.17 -1.19
C ALA A 129 -13.28 -4.37 -1.05
N VAL A 130 -13.35 -5.22 -2.08
CA VAL A 130 -14.17 -6.43 -2.11
C VAL A 130 -13.36 -7.71 -2.06
N SER A 131 -12.03 -7.62 -2.26
CA SER A 131 -11.10 -8.74 -2.09
C SER A 131 -9.80 -8.20 -1.52
N LEU A 132 -9.31 -8.86 -0.47
CA LEU A 132 -8.02 -8.53 0.15
C LEU A 132 -6.90 -9.45 -0.37
N PRO A 133 -5.64 -8.97 -0.45
CA PRO A 133 -4.53 -9.78 -0.95
C PRO A 133 -4.28 -11.07 -0.18
N LYS A 134 -4.68 -11.12 1.10
CA LYS A 134 -4.49 -12.30 1.97
C LYS A 134 -5.53 -13.38 1.73
N GLU A 135 -6.61 -13.06 1.06
CA GLU A 135 -7.73 -13.98 0.80
C GLU A 135 -7.52 -14.77 -0.49
N GLN A 136 -6.52 -14.39 -1.31
CA GLN A 136 -6.29 -14.95 -2.63
C GLN A 136 -4.87 -15.52 -2.77
N PRO A 137 -4.70 -16.69 -3.42
CA PRO A 137 -3.38 -17.34 -3.56
C PRO A 137 -2.38 -16.53 -4.40
N ILE A 138 -2.86 -15.59 -5.22
CA ILE A 138 -2.05 -14.75 -6.13
C ILE A 138 -1.99 -13.27 -5.64
N GLY A 139 -2.30 -13.00 -4.37
CA GLY A 139 -2.13 -11.64 -3.83
C GLY A 139 -2.96 -10.57 -4.55
N LEU A 140 -4.21 -10.92 -4.92
CA LEU A 140 -5.15 -10.04 -5.61
C LEU A 140 -5.85 -9.11 -4.61
N ALA A 141 -5.74 -7.80 -4.84
CA ALA A 141 -6.66 -6.82 -4.29
C ALA A 141 -7.65 -6.36 -5.35
N LYS A 142 -8.91 -6.18 -4.94
CA LYS A 142 -9.96 -5.64 -5.80
C LYS A 142 -10.75 -4.58 -5.05
N TRP A 143 -10.97 -3.45 -5.70
CA TRP A 143 -11.88 -2.40 -5.27
C TRP A 143 -13.02 -2.26 -6.27
N GLU A 144 -14.20 -1.93 -5.78
CA GLU A 144 -15.40 -1.69 -6.57
C GLU A 144 -16.00 -0.34 -6.24
N LEU A 145 -16.64 0.24 -7.25
CA LEU A 145 -17.43 1.46 -7.13
C LEU A 145 -18.89 1.13 -7.40
N GLY A 146 -19.78 1.53 -6.49
CA GLY A 146 -21.23 1.48 -6.68
C GLY A 146 -21.76 0.11 -7.10
N LEU A 147 -21.37 -0.95 -6.38
CA LEU A 147 -21.76 -2.35 -6.64
C LEU A 147 -21.28 -2.88 -8.00
N GLY A 148 -20.00 -2.65 -8.34
CA GLY A 148 -19.37 -3.19 -9.55
C GLY A 148 -19.62 -2.39 -10.83
N ARG A 149 -20.09 -1.14 -10.74
CA ARG A 149 -20.17 -0.22 -11.90
C ARG A 149 -18.80 0.03 -12.50
N ALA A 150 -17.79 0.10 -11.65
CA ALA A 150 -16.40 0.09 -12.02
C ALA A 150 -15.59 -0.71 -10.99
N GLU A 151 -14.47 -1.26 -11.44
CA GLU A 151 -13.62 -2.16 -10.67
C GLU A 151 -12.16 -1.83 -10.95
N LEU A 152 -11.33 -1.88 -9.91
CA LEU A 152 -9.89 -1.78 -10.01
C LEU A 152 -9.24 -3.01 -9.39
N PHE A 153 -8.35 -3.63 -10.14
CA PHE A 153 -7.63 -4.84 -9.76
C PHE A 153 -6.16 -4.51 -9.59
N CYS A 154 -5.56 -5.02 -8.52
CA CYS A 154 -4.11 -5.05 -8.32
C CYS A 154 -3.70 -6.50 -8.09
N GLU A 155 -3.05 -7.11 -9.08
CA GLU A 155 -2.75 -8.54 -9.12
C GLU A 155 -1.24 -8.80 -9.21
N GLU A 156 -0.74 -9.78 -8.46
CA GLU A 156 0.60 -10.34 -8.69
C GLU A 156 0.56 -11.19 -9.97
N THR A 157 1.36 -10.85 -10.98
CA THR A 157 1.21 -11.50 -12.29
C THR A 157 2.16 -12.67 -12.51
N GLU A 158 3.30 -12.66 -11.86
CA GLU A 158 4.33 -13.69 -12.04
C GLU A 158 5.28 -13.74 -10.84
N ILE A 159 6.02 -14.85 -10.73
CA ILE A 159 7.13 -14.99 -9.80
C ILE A 159 8.39 -15.19 -10.64
N ILE A 160 9.21 -14.15 -10.73
CA ILE A 160 10.49 -14.20 -11.43
C ILE A 160 11.59 -14.52 -10.41
N SER A 161 12.09 -15.75 -10.44
CA SER A 161 13.19 -16.18 -9.58
C SER A 161 14.53 -15.93 -10.27
N HIS A 162 15.37 -15.10 -9.65
CA HIS A 162 16.78 -14.94 -10.00
C HIS A 162 17.68 -15.62 -8.94
N TYR A 163 18.96 -15.83 -9.26
CA TYR A 163 19.92 -16.54 -8.41
C TYR A 163 20.04 -15.96 -6.98
N SER A 164 19.85 -14.65 -6.81
CA SER A 164 20.01 -13.95 -5.52
C SER A 164 18.73 -13.30 -4.99
N HIS A 165 17.65 -13.26 -5.78
CA HIS A 165 16.42 -12.57 -5.39
C HIS A 165 15.22 -13.07 -6.19
N THR A 166 14.03 -12.98 -5.60
CA THR A 166 12.75 -13.24 -6.28
C THR A 166 12.03 -11.91 -6.50
N ARG A 167 11.62 -11.63 -7.74
CA ARG A 167 10.80 -10.48 -8.10
C ARG A 167 9.36 -10.94 -8.33
N ARG A 168 8.42 -10.22 -7.73
CA ARG A 168 6.98 -10.46 -7.85
C ARG A 168 6.28 -9.21 -8.37
N PRO A 169 6.29 -8.99 -9.70
CA PRO A 169 5.67 -7.81 -10.29
C PRO A 169 4.15 -7.87 -10.18
N HIS A 170 3.55 -6.70 -10.14
CA HIS A 170 2.10 -6.52 -10.11
C HIS A 170 1.62 -5.78 -11.36
N THR A 171 0.36 -6.03 -11.71
CA THR A 171 -0.38 -5.31 -12.74
C THR A 171 -1.62 -4.68 -12.13
N ILE A 172 -1.92 -3.46 -12.58
CA ILE A 172 -3.07 -2.69 -12.15
C ILE A 172 -3.97 -2.52 -13.35
N SER A 173 -5.21 -2.92 -13.21
CA SER A 173 -6.19 -2.83 -14.28
C SER A 173 -7.50 -2.25 -13.80
N TYR A 174 -8.16 -1.54 -14.70
CA TYR A 174 -9.43 -0.87 -14.48
C TYR A 174 -10.47 -1.39 -15.47
N ARG A 175 -11.67 -1.67 -14.99
CA ARG A 175 -12.78 -2.17 -15.79
C ARG A 175 -14.07 -1.48 -15.38
N GLU A 176 -14.84 -1.03 -16.35
CA GLU A 176 -16.25 -0.68 -16.15
C GLU A 176 -17.13 -1.86 -16.50
N LEU A 177 -18.35 -1.87 -15.95
CA LEU A 177 -19.36 -2.88 -16.28
C LEU A 177 -19.51 -3.02 -17.80
N ASP A 178 -19.46 -4.26 -18.27
CA ASP A 178 -19.59 -4.63 -19.69
C ASP A 178 -18.51 -4.06 -20.64
N THR A 179 -17.37 -3.61 -20.10
CA THR A 179 -16.22 -3.15 -20.90
C THR A 179 -15.00 -4.08 -20.77
N GLU A 180 -14.09 -4.01 -21.75
CA GLU A 180 -12.78 -4.64 -21.62
C GLU A 180 -11.92 -3.94 -20.55
N SER A 181 -11.11 -4.75 -19.86
CA SER A 181 -10.18 -4.24 -18.86
C SER A 181 -9.05 -3.44 -19.51
N THR A 182 -8.73 -2.28 -18.94
CA THR A 182 -7.60 -1.44 -19.34
C THR A 182 -6.48 -1.57 -18.31
N THR A 183 -5.27 -1.85 -18.79
CA THR A 183 -4.08 -1.85 -17.93
C THR A 183 -3.60 -0.42 -17.66
N ILE A 184 -3.56 -0.02 -16.39
CA ILE A 184 -3.04 1.28 -15.94
C ILE A 184 -1.52 1.20 -15.76
N ALA A 185 -1.05 0.15 -15.09
CA ALA A 185 0.37 -0.07 -14.85
C ALA A 185 0.70 -1.56 -14.88
N LYS A 186 1.90 -1.90 -15.33
CA LYS A 186 2.37 -3.29 -15.45
C LYS A 186 3.83 -3.42 -15.04
N GLY A 187 4.17 -4.53 -14.39
CA GLY A 187 5.55 -4.86 -14.06
C GLY A 187 6.09 -4.10 -12.83
N VAL A 188 5.22 -3.50 -12.04
CA VAL A 188 5.58 -2.64 -10.89
C VAL A 188 5.79 -3.45 -9.62
N SER A 189 6.58 -2.92 -8.67
CA SER A 189 6.76 -3.57 -7.37
C SER A 189 5.49 -3.50 -6.53
N LYS A 190 5.35 -4.37 -5.53
CA LYS A 190 4.17 -4.40 -4.66
C LYS A 190 3.84 -3.04 -4.07
N THR A 191 4.74 -2.38 -3.35
CA THR A 191 4.44 -1.07 -2.73
C THR A 191 3.97 -0.05 -3.77
N MET A 192 4.71 0.10 -4.88
CA MET A 192 4.34 1.02 -5.96
C MET A 192 2.97 0.70 -6.54
N ALA A 193 2.62 -0.59 -6.66
CA ALA A 193 1.34 -0.99 -7.23
C ALA A 193 0.15 -0.49 -6.39
N TYR A 194 0.27 -0.55 -5.06
CA TYR A 194 -0.77 -0.04 -4.17
C TYR A 194 -0.75 1.48 -4.07
N GLU A 195 0.41 2.13 -4.20
CA GLU A 195 0.47 3.60 -4.33
C GLU A 195 -0.27 4.08 -5.57
N ILE A 196 -0.01 3.45 -6.73
CA ILE A 196 -0.73 3.74 -7.96
C ILE A 196 -2.23 3.48 -7.78
N ALA A 197 -2.60 2.29 -7.28
CA ALA A 197 -4.00 1.92 -7.11
C ALA A 197 -4.76 2.94 -6.26
N VAL A 198 -4.23 3.30 -5.08
CA VAL A 198 -4.87 4.28 -4.19
C VAL A 198 -5.00 5.64 -4.87
N ASN A 199 -3.96 6.12 -5.57
CA ASN A 199 -4.04 7.40 -6.29
C ASN A 199 -5.07 7.37 -7.43
N THR A 200 -5.17 6.26 -8.17
CA THR A 200 -6.21 6.08 -9.19
C THR A 200 -7.60 6.10 -8.55
N LEU A 201 -7.81 5.40 -7.42
CA LEU A 201 -9.10 5.38 -6.74
C LEU A 201 -9.50 6.77 -6.21
N GLU A 202 -8.55 7.52 -5.64
CA GLU A 202 -8.78 8.90 -5.15
C GLU A 202 -9.13 9.87 -6.28
N SER A 203 -8.58 9.67 -7.48
CA SER A 203 -8.81 10.55 -8.63
C SER A 203 -10.07 10.22 -9.44
N LEU A 204 -10.69 9.05 -9.21
CA LEU A 204 -11.85 8.57 -9.96
C LEU A 204 -13.10 8.48 -9.05
N PRO A 205 -13.79 9.58 -8.74
CA PRO A 205 -14.98 9.54 -7.88
C PRO A 205 -16.20 8.87 -8.52
N ARG A 206 -16.16 8.64 -9.84
CA ARG A 206 -17.22 8.01 -10.65
C ARG A 206 -16.59 7.20 -11.80
N PRO A 207 -17.32 6.29 -12.47
CA PRO A 207 -16.81 5.60 -13.64
C PRO A 207 -16.29 6.58 -14.70
N VAL A 208 -15.21 6.22 -15.42
CA VAL A 208 -14.59 7.13 -16.38
C VAL A 208 -15.56 7.48 -17.51
N SER A 209 -16.42 6.55 -17.94
CA SER A 209 -17.54 6.82 -18.87
C SER A 209 -18.39 8.02 -18.48
N GLU A 210 -18.61 8.25 -17.19
CA GLU A 210 -19.47 9.30 -16.63
C GLU A 210 -18.73 10.62 -16.35
N MET A 211 -17.41 10.66 -16.52
CA MET A 211 -16.60 11.88 -16.36
C MET A 211 -16.63 12.76 -17.63
N GLY A 212 -17.83 13.04 -18.15
CA GLY A 212 -18.03 13.75 -19.42
C GLY A 212 -17.39 15.14 -19.45
N GLU A 213 -17.60 15.95 -18.41
CA GLU A 213 -17.05 17.31 -18.32
C GLU A 213 -15.51 17.29 -18.34
N THR A 214 -14.88 16.45 -17.53
CA THR A 214 -13.43 16.26 -17.48
C THR A 214 -12.86 15.80 -18.83
N LYS A 215 -13.56 14.88 -19.51
CA LYS A 215 -13.16 14.44 -20.86
C LYS A 215 -13.24 15.59 -21.85
N SER A 216 -14.32 16.36 -21.83
CA SER A 216 -14.51 17.51 -22.71
C SER A 216 -13.42 18.55 -22.50
N GLU A 217 -13.12 18.91 -21.26
CA GLU A 217 -12.05 19.85 -20.93
C GLU A 217 -10.68 19.39 -21.45
N LEU A 218 -10.31 18.13 -21.21
CA LEU A 218 -9.05 17.58 -21.73
C LEU A 218 -9.03 17.54 -23.27
N GLN A 219 -10.16 17.32 -23.93
CA GLN A 219 -10.28 17.28 -25.39
C GLN A 219 -10.23 18.67 -26.04
N GLU A 220 -10.34 19.76 -25.27
CA GLU A 220 -10.07 21.11 -25.78
C GLU A 220 -8.58 21.32 -26.10
N ILE A 221 -7.69 20.52 -25.50
CA ILE A 221 -6.26 20.55 -25.78
C ILE A 221 -6.00 19.85 -27.12
N LYS A 222 -5.35 20.58 -28.03
CA LYS A 222 -5.04 20.04 -29.37
C LYS A 222 -4.21 18.77 -29.27
N GLY A 223 -4.66 17.73 -29.98
CA GLY A 223 -3.99 16.41 -30.00
C GLY A 223 -4.49 15.43 -28.94
N ILE A 224 -5.43 15.83 -28.08
CA ILE A 224 -6.11 14.92 -27.13
C ILE A 224 -7.49 14.54 -27.68
N GLY A 225 -7.64 13.27 -28.06
CA GLY A 225 -8.92 12.68 -28.48
C GLY A 225 -9.62 11.88 -27.38
N PRO A 226 -10.73 11.18 -27.70
CA PRO A 226 -11.49 10.38 -26.74
C PRO A 226 -10.67 9.29 -26.03
N ALA A 227 -9.80 8.58 -26.76
CA ALA A 227 -8.95 7.55 -26.18
C ALA A 227 -7.89 8.15 -25.23
N LYS A 228 -7.16 9.18 -25.67
CA LYS A 228 -6.13 9.82 -24.84
C LYS A 228 -6.70 10.49 -23.59
N SER A 229 -7.83 11.20 -23.71
CA SER A 229 -8.49 11.81 -22.53
C SER A 229 -8.90 10.76 -21.51
N ARG A 230 -9.42 9.62 -21.96
CA ARG A 230 -9.71 8.47 -21.09
C ARG A 230 -8.46 7.95 -20.39
N ASP A 231 -7.37 7.72 -21.12
CA ASP A 231 -6.12 7.18 -20.55
C ASP A 231 -5.48 8.15 -19.56
N LEU A 232 -5.54 9.45 -19.83
CA LEU A 232 -5.09 10.49 -18.91
C LEU A 232 -5.89 10.50 -17.60
N ILE A 233 -7.22 10.40 -17.69
CA ILE A 233 -8.09 10.32 -16.51
C ILE A 233 -7.75 9.09 -15.66
N LEU A 234 -7.50 7.93 -16.29
CA LEU A 234 -7.07 6.72 -15.56
C LEU A 234 -5.72 6.87 -14.85
N LEU A 235 -4.85 7.73 -15.37
CA LEU A 235 -3.57 8.10 -14.75
C LEU A 235 -3.71 9.21 -13.69
N GLY A 236 -4.95 9.63 -13.39
CA GLY A 236 -5.27 10.64 -12.39
C GLY A 236 -5.13 12.08 -12.88
N VAL A 237 -5.05 12.29 -14.20
CA VAL A 237 -5.04 13.62 -14.81
C VAL A 237 -6.47 14.05 -15.11
N THR A 238 -6.93 15.07 -14.39
CA THR A 238 -8.33 15.54 -14.45
C THR A 238 -8.46 16.99 -14.89
N SER A 239 -7.39 17.69 -15.25
CA SER A 239 -7.47 19.06 -15.78
C SER A 239 -6.33 19.43 -16.72
N ARG A 240 -6.52 20.53 -17.46
CA ARG A 240 -5.48 21.13 -18.32
C ARG A 240 -4.29 21.63 -17.49
N GLU A 241 -4.54 22.23 -16.33
CA GLU A 241 -3.52 22.79 -15.45
C GLU A 241 -2.56 21.70 -14.93
N GLN A 242 -3.08 20.53 -14.57
CA GLN A 242 -2.24 19.41 -14.11
C GLN A 242 -1.25 18.96 -15.19
N LEU A 243 -1.69 18.89 -16.45
CA LEU A 243 -0.80 18.58 -17.58
C LEU A 243 0.23 19.68 -17.81
N ARG A 244 -0.20 20.94 -17.77
CA ARG A 244 0.70 22.07 -17.94
C ARG A 244 1.78 22.10 -16.86
N GLU A 245 1.41 21.96 -15.61
CA GLU A 245 2.35 21.91 -14.48
C GLU A 245 3.29 20.70 -14.59
N HIS A 246 2.81 19.55 -15.04
CA HIS A 246 3.67 18.38 -15.29
C HIS A 246 4.76 18.64 -16.34
N ILE A 247 4.48 19.45 -17.36
CA ILE A 247 5.46 19.82 -18.41
C ILE A 247 6.45 20.88 -17.89
N GLN A 248 5.95 21.87 -17.15
CA GLN A 248 6.71 23.09 -16.82
C GLN A 248 7.43 23.05 -15.47
N SER A 249 6.99 22.23 -14.52
CA SER A 249 7.47 22.21 -13.14
C SER A 249 8.29 20.96 -12.84
N GLU A 250 9.39 21.14 -12.10
CA GLU A 250 10.09 20.01 -11.47
C GLU A 250 9.21 19.30 -10.43
N ASN A 251 8.28 20.05 -9.82
CA ASN A 251 7.28 19.53 -8.89
C ASN A 251 5.98 19.28 -9.64
N SER A 252 5.87 18.11 -10.28
CA SER A 252 4.66 17.70 -10.99
C SER A 252 3.54 17.33 -10.01
N PRO A 253 2.29 17.78 -10.25
CA PRO A 253 1.12 17.36 -9.46
C PRO A 253 0.70 15.91 -9.77
N ILE A 254 1.22 15.33 -10.85
CA ILE A 254 0.94 13.96 -11.25
C ILE A 254 1.75 13.03 -10.37
N ASN A 255 1.10 11.93 -9.93
CA ASN A 255 1.80 10.90 -9.18
C ASN A 255 3.08 10.48 -9.90
N HIS A 256 4.21 10.49 -9.18
CA HIS A 256 5.52 10.19 -9.75
C HIS A 256 5.60 8.82 -10.46
N HIS A 257 4.77 7.85 -10.06
CA HIS A 257 4.65 6.56 -10.74
C HIS A 257 3.95 6.64 -12.10
N HIS A 258 3.06 7.61 -12.28
CA HIS A 258 2.34 7.88 -13.53
C HIS A 258 3.04 8.88 -14.44
N SER A 259 3.94 9.70 -13.89
CA SER A 259 4.70 10.72 -14.63
C SER A 259 5.21 10.21 -15.99
N LYS A 260 5.95 9.10 -16.00
CA LYS A 260 6.47 8.50 -17.26
C LYS A 260 5.38 8.00 -18.20
N ALA A 261 4.26 7.51 -17.68
CA ALA A 261 3.15 7.04 -18.50
C ALA A 261 2.42 8.22 -19.15
N VAL A 262 2.22 9.31 -18.38
CA VAL A 262 1.65 10.56 -18.89
C VAL A 262 2.56 11.16 -19.96
N SER A 263 3.88 11.26 -19.72
CA SER A 263 4.80 11.82 -20.71
C SER A 263 4.80 11.05 -22.04
N LYS A 264 4.44 9.76 -22.07
CA LYS A 264 4.29 9.00 -23.33
C LYS A 264 3.04 9.37 -24.11
N LEU A 265 2.03 9.93 -23.46
CA LEU A 265 0.78 10.38 -24.09
C LEU A 265 0.91 11.80 -24.64
N LEU A 266 1.87 12.57 -24.10
CA LEU A 266 2.23 13.91 -24.57
C LEU A 266 2.94 13.82 -25.93
N THR A 267 2.38 14.53 -26.89
CA THR A 267 2.96 14.74 -28.22
C THR A 267 3.35 16.19 -28.34
N GLU A 268 4.27 16.52 -29.25
CA GLU A 268 4.70 17.89 -29.53
C GLU A 268 3.50 18.86 -29.69
N THR A 269 2.45 18.47 -30.43
CA THR A 269 1.23 19.27 -30.59
C THR A 269 0.50 19.60 -29.27
N ILE A 270 0.54 18.69 -28.30
CA ILE A 270 -0.09 18.88 -26.98
C ILE A 270 0.79 19.83 -26.16
N GLU A 271 2.10 19.62 -26.17
CA GLU A 271 3.06 20.45 -25.45
C GLU A 271 3.04 21.90 -25.97
N ASP A 272 2.98 22.09 -27.28
CA ASP A 272 2.85 23.39 -27.93
C ASP A 272 1.56 24.11 -27.52
N ASP A 273 0.41 23.42 -27.53
CA ASP A 273 -0.86 24.04 -27.14
C ASP A 273 -0.87 24.49 -25.67
N LEU A 274 -0.29 23.65 -24.79
CA LEU A 274 -0.21 23.93 -23.36
C LEU A 274 0.79 25.04 -23.02
N THR A 275 1.86 25.22 -23.80
CA THR A 275 2.88 26.25 -23.58
C THR A 275 2.59 27.56 -24.30
N ALA A 276 1.96 27.53 -25.49
CA ALA A 276 1.58 28.73 -26.24
C ALA A 276 0.56 29.61 -25.51
N THR A 277 -0.22 29.01 -24.61
CA THR A 277 -1.21 29.74 -23.80
C THR A 277 -0.56 30.69 -22.78
N ASP A 278 0.70 30.43 -22.36
CA ASP A 278 1.43 31.28 -21.42
C ASP A 278 2.09 32.51 -22.08
N GLN A 279 2.33 32.49 -23.40
CA GLN A 279 2.92 33.65 -24.11
C GLN A 279 1.88 34.72 -24.51
N SER A 280 0.60 34.48 -24.23
CA SER A 280 -0.51 35.35 -24.62
C SER A 280 -1.13 36.14 -23.45
N LYS A 281 -0.47 36.14 -22.28
CA LYS A 281 -0.86 36.94 -21.10
C LYS A 281 0.16 38.02 -20.76
#